data_AF-I7ANB7-F1
#
_entry.id   AF-I7ANB7-F1
#
_cell.length_a   1.000
_cell.length_b   1.000
_cell.length_c   1.000
_cell.angle_alpha   90.00
_cell.angle_beta   90.00
_cell.angle_gamma   90.00
#
_symmetry.space_group_name_H-M   'P 1'
#
loop_
_entity.id
_entity.type
_entity.pdbx_description
1 polymer ?
#
loop_
_entity_poly.entity_id
_entity_poly.type
_entity_poly.pdbx_seq_one_letter_code
_entity_poly.pdbx_strand_id
1 'polypeptide(L)'
;METEDTMEDPDGDRSREVIDALNRVMISVKSMCKENGNCMVCDNIISASTDDDVIRIYSYLLSCMSRHVASILPLDFKDLFVVESFILDNICEKKMLDFNKIFEEQKGCQEAMRREMLEFTEGCLPSSPMNIDCEQELESLSYMAYDMSMISGIGAYTLKEIELLLVILFRRSESSRFFKVFNRTGKSKGMLRLGLLMSLKDGDDIAVDKLLRSYDEENLLVESYFLDDSEGLLRRSIDVDWIMSVEDNAEWVSFRRKEMEWEECVRFWAANREGCDEALNKSMMDLCIKHGKYEEGWVVYSRGCKKTPYVIHKACLLTLKGLKESNDCKWISRLFEVVEASAPEEDDAKYLVANDIIENLSSLSENIRNLVLKEFITRIDLLDKNEEIVNLVIRGLLSLCKNCGNDQESHVSFGDYADLLYTKWKKHKLCGKYAPESRDQIDSEIYSNVLSVFDTLHDKEKVLGVCKDVVNSNAKITKELCSRIQSLHTVNLKSFKTEPTSLEQYSILERLVSFVLQKH
;
A
#
# COMPACT_ATOMS: atom_id res chain seq x y z
N MET A 1 18.23 -32.12 37.20
CA MET A 1 19.22 -31.80 36.16
C MET A 1 18.42 -31.34 34.97
N GLU A 2 18.05 -30.07 35.03
CA GLU A 2 17.47 -29.36 33.90
C GLU A 2 18.64 -29.07 32.96
N THR A 3 18.52 -29.52 31.72
CA THR A 3 19.43 -29.14 30.65
C THR A 3 18.82 -27.89 30.05
N GLU A 4 19.50 -26.76 30.27
CA GLU A 4 19.19 -25.50 29.61
C GLU A 4 19.43 -25.69 28.12
N ASP A 5 18.34 -25.78 27.35
CA ASP A 5 18.35 -25.53 25.92
C ASP A 5 18.77 -24.07 25.72
N THR A 6 20.05 -23.90 25.43
CA THR A 6 20.62 -22.64 24.96
C THR A 6 20.03 -22.40 23.58
N MET A 7 19.06 -21.49 23.49
CA MET A 7 18.61 -20.95 22.22
C MET A 7 19.81 -20.26 21.57
N GLU A 8 20.33 -20.85 20.50
CA GLU A 8 21.36 -20.24 19.64
C GLU A 8 20.87 -18.87 19.18
N ASP A 9 21.65 -17.83 19.46
CA ASP A 9 21.38 -16.46 19.08
C ASP A 9 21.75 -16.29 17.59
N PRO A 10 20.77 -16.17 16.67
CA PRO A 10 21.03 -16.16 15.23
C PRO A 10 21.90 -14.96 14.77
N ASP A 11 21.96 -13.89 15.56
CA ASP A 11 22.81 -12.72 15.28
C ASP A 11 24.28 -12.95 15.69
N GLY A 12 24.54 -13.78 16.72
CA GLY A 12 25.88 -14.07 17.22
C GLY A 12 26.74 -14.90 16.26
N ASP A 13 26.12 -15.83 15.52
CA ASP A 13 26.81 -16.65 14.52
C ASP A 13 27.19 -15.83 13.27
N ARG A 14 26.37 -14.83 12.92
CA ARG A 14 26.62 -13.97 11.74
C ARG A 14 27.81 -13.04 11.94
N SER A 15 27.92 -12.38 13.09
CA SER A 15 29.07 -11.52 13.39
C SER A 15 30.38 -12.31 13.44
N ARG A 16 30.36 -13.55 13.98
CA ARG A 16 31.54 -14.42 13.99
C ARG A 16 31.97 -14.82 12.57
N GLU A 17 31.05 -15.19 11.71
CA GLU A 17 31.34 -15.55 10.30
C GLU A 17 31.99 -14.37 9.55
N VAL A 18 31.46 -13.16 9.73
CA VAL A 18 31.98 -11.94 9.09
C VAL A 18 33.39 -11.60 9.59
N ILE A 19 33.62 -11.68 10.91
CA ILE A 19 34.94 -11.46 11.51
C ILE A 19 35.97 -12.46 10.97
N ASP A 20 35.60 -13.75 10.88
CA ASP A 20 36.48 -14.80 10.39
C ASP A 20 36.80 -14.61 8.89
N ALA A 21 35.80 -14.27 8.07
CA ALA A 21 35.98 -13.95 6.66
C ALA A 21 36.90 -12.73 6.47
N LEU A 22 36.69 -11.67 7.24
CA LEU A 22 37.51 -10.47 7.20
C LEU A 22 38.98 -10.77 7.57
N ASN A 23 39.21 -11.56 8.61
CA ASN A 23 40.56 -11.95 9.02
C ASN A 23 41.26 -12.77 7.91
N ARG A 24 40.55 -13.66 7.20
CA ARG A 24 41.09 -14.39 6.04
C ARG A 24 41.44 -13.46 4.88
N VAL A 25 40.59 -12.49 4.56
CA VAL A 25 40.86 -11.45 3.55
C VAL A 25 42.10 -10.64 3.95
N MET A 26 42.21 -10.21 5.20
CA MET A 26 43.38 -9.48 5.70
C MET A 26 44.68 -10.26 5.57
N ILE A 27 44.69 -11.54 5.97
CA ILE A 27 45.87 -12.41 5.83
C ILE A 27 46.28 -12.51 4.36
N SER A 28 45.31 -12.71 3.47
CA SER A 28 45.55 -12.81 2.04
C SER A 28 46.14 -11.53 1.48
N VAL A 29 45.55 -10.37 1.78
CA VAL A 29 46.07 -9.05 1.36
C VAL A 29 47.46 -8.80 1.93
N LYS A 30 47.74 -9.15 3.19
CA LYS A 30 49.07 -9.01 3.81
C LYS A 30 50.17 -9.80 3.09
N SER A 31 49.82 -10.93 2.48
CA SER A 31 50.78 -11.78 1.77
C SER A 31 51.12 -11.32 0.34
N MET A 32 50.41 -10.31 -0.19
CA MET A 32 50.66 -9.77 -1.53
C MET A 32 51.90 -8.87 -1.60
N CYS A 33 52.47 -8.71 -2.80
CA CYS A 33 53.57 -7.78 -3.04
C CYS A 33 53.12 -6.33 -2.81
N LYS A 34 53.94 -5.57 -2.07
CA LYS A 34 53.65 -4.19 -1.66
C LYS A 34 54.65 -3.20 -2.24
N GLU A 35 54.18 -2.00 -2.56
CA GLU A 35 55.03 -0.85 -2.81
C GLU A 35 55.62 -0.33 -1.47
N ASN A 36 56.64 0.52 -1.48
CA ASN A 36 57.19 1.03 -0.21
C ASN A 36 56.27 2.13 0.37
N GLY A 37 55.72 1.93 1.57
CA GLY A 37 54.94 2.95 2.28
C GLY A 37 54.47 2.52 3.66
N ASN A 38 54.06 3.47 4.49
CA ASN A 38 53.38 3.18 5.77
C ASN A 38 51.94 2.75 5.47
N CYS A 39 51.52 1.59 5.98
CA CYS A 39 50.19 1.04 5.74
C CYS A 39 49.66 0.35 6.99
N MET A 40 48.58 0.87 7.55
CA MET A 40 47.97 0.36 8.78
C MET A 40 47.60 -1.13 8.72
N VAL A 41 47.19 -1.65 7.56
CA VAL A 41 46.92 -3.09 7.36
C VAL A 41 48.22 -3.90 7.41
N CYS A 42 49.33 -3.38 6.89
CA CYS A 42 50.59 -4.10 6.80
C CYS A 42 51.42 -4.01 8.09
N ASP A 43 51.32 -2.90 8.81
CA ASP A 43 52.18 -2.56 9.93
C ASP A 43 51.63 -3.02 11.29
N ASN A 44 50.32 -3.21 11.43
CA ASN A 44 49.68 -3.49 12.72
C ASN A 44 49.19 -4.93 12.92
N ILE A 45 49.18 -5.35 14.19
CA ILE A 45 48.39 -6.49 14.70
C ILE A 45 46.95 -6.00 14.91
N ILE A 46 46.24 -5.71 13.83
CA ILE A 46 44.79 -5.42 13.89
C ILE A 46 44.06 -6.74 13.68
N SER A 47 43.10 -7.03 14.55
CA SER A 47 42.17 -8.15 14.44
C SER A 47 40.76 -7.62 14.66
N ALA A 48 39.79 -8.12 13.89
CA ALA A 48 38.39 -7.82 14.14
C ALA A 48 37.89 -8.59 15.36
N SER A 49 37.23 -7.90 16.29
CA SER A 49 36.59 -8.51 17.47
C SER A 49 35.14 -8.04 17.68
N THR A 50 34.77 -6.92 17.07
CA THR A 50 33.41 -6.37 17.07
C THR A 50 32.96 -6.01 15.67
N ASP A 51 31.66 -5.74 15.50
CA ASP A 51 31.08 -5.25 14.25
C ASP A 51 31.70 -3.90 13.81
N ASP A 52 31.99 -3.00 14.75
CA ASP A 52 32.66 -1.73 14.48
C ASP A 52 34.11 -1.93 13.98
N ASP A 53 34.79 -2.98 14.46
CA ASP A 53 36.12 -3.34 13.94
C ASP A 53 36.04 -3.74 12.47
N VAL A 54 34.98 -4.43 12.05
CA VAL A 54 34.79 -4.89 10.66
C VAL A 54 34.77 -3.69 9.72
N ILE A 55 33.99 -2.67 10.08
CA ILE A 55 33.86 -1.42 9.36
C ILE A 55 35.21 -0.69 9.20
N ARG A 56 35.91 -0.52 10.32
CA ARG A 56 37.19 0.18 10.37
C ARG A 56 38.25 -0.54 9.54
N ILE A 57 38.33 -1.85 9.66
CA ILE A 57 39.30 -2.69 8.95
C ILE A 57 38.98 -2.74 7.45
N TYR A 58 37.71 -2.78 7.06
CA TYR A 58 37.30 -2.71 5.65
C TYR A 58 37.84 -1.43 4.99
N SER A 59 37.72 -0.29 5.67
CA SER A 59 38.27 1.00 5.21
C SER A 59 39.79 0.97 5.04
N TYR A 60 40.50 0.35 5.99
CA TYR A 60 41.95 0.15 5.86
C TYR A 60 42.32 -0.77 4.69
N LEU A 61 41.54 -1.82 4.43
CA LEU A 61 41.75 -2.73 3.31
C LEU A 61 41.57 -2.03 1.96
N LEU A 62 40.55 -1.18 1.82
CA LEU A 62 40.36 -0.36 0.62
C LEU A 62 41.58 0.54 0.35
N SER A 63 42.11 1.21 1.38
CA SER A 63 43.30 2.05 1.26
C SER A 63 44.54 1.22 0.90
N CYS A 64 44.73 0.06 1.53
CA CYS A 64 45.83 -0.84 1.25
C CYS A 64 45.78 -1.37 -0.20
N MET A 65 44.63 -1.82 -0.66
CA MET A 65 44.50 -2.33 -2.03
C MET A 65 44.70 -1.23 -3.06
N SER A 66 44.12 -0.05 -2.85
CA SER A 66 44.20 1.04 -3.83
C SER A 66 45.59 1.67 -3.97
N ARG A 67 46.38 1.72 -2.88
CA ARG A 67 47.63 2.50 -2.83
C ARG A 67 48.90 1.70 -2.58
N HIS A 68 48.79 0.47 -2.09
CA HIS A 68 49.94 -0.28 -1.57
C HIS A 68 50.13 -1.64 -2.23
N VAL A 69 49.07 -2.30 -2.71
CA VAL A 69 49.19 -3.57 -3.43
C VAL A 69 49.71 -3.32 -4.86
N ALA A 70 50.90 -3.84 -5.17
CA ALA A 70 51.51 -3.71 -6.50
C ALA A 70 51.04 -4.80 -7.48
N SER A 71 50.74 -5.99 -6.96
CA SER A 71 50.24 -7.12 -7.74
C SER A 71 49.29 -7.97 -6.89
N ILE A 72 48.15 -8.34 -7.45
CA ILE A 72 47.12 -9.06 -6.70
C ILE A 72 47.28 -10.58 -6.84
N LEU A 73 47.06 -11.28 -5.73
CA LEU A 73 46.87 -12.74 -5.71
C LEU A 73 45.37 -13.04 -5.67
N PRO A 74 44.91 -14.21 -6.16
CA PRO A 74 43.50 -14.60 -6.06
C PRO A 74 42.99 -14.50 -4.63
N LEU A 75 41.94 -13.68 -4.43
CA LEU A 75 41.20 -13.58 -3.18
C LEU A 75 39.96 -14.47 -3.24
N ASP A 76 39.56 -15.01 -2.09
CA ASP A 76 38.31 -15.75 -1.98
C ASP A 76 37.12 -14.78 -2.10
N PHE A 77 36.39 -14.87 -3.21
CA PHE A 77 35.23 -14.02 -3.49
C PHE A 77 34.06 -14.28 -2.55
N LYS A 78 33.98 -15.46 -1.93
CA LYS A 78 32.97 -15.73 -0.90
C LYS A 78 33.25 -14.92 0.35
N ASP A 79 34.50 -14.90 0.81
CA ASP A 79 34.89 -14.10 1.98
C ASP A 79 34.69 -12.60 1.73
N LEU A 80 35.06 -12.13 0.53
CA LEU A 80 34.80 -10.75 0.11
C LEU A 80 33.30 -10.43 0.10
N PHE A 81 32.47 -11.35 -0.43
CA PHE A 81 31.02 -11.18 -0.48
C PHE A 81 30.37 -11.12 0.91
N VAL A 82 30.79 -11.98 1.84
CA VAL A 82 30.29 -12.00 3.23
C VAL A 82 30.60 -10.67 3.92
N VAL A 83 31.85 -10.20 3.82
CA VAL A 83 32.28 -8.94 4.41
C VAL A 83 31.54 -7.76 3.78
N GLU A 84 31.49 -7.67 2.46
CA GLU A 84 30.81 -6.54 1.79
C GLU A 84 29.31 -6.55 1.99
N SER A 85 28.66 -7.71 2.03
CA SER A 85 27.23 -7.79 2.32
C SER A 85 26.91 -7.28 3.72
N PHE A 86 27.78 -7.56 4.70
CA PHE A 86 27.67 -7.00 6.05
C PHE A 86 27.84 -5.48 6.06
N ILE A 87 28.85 -4.95 5.35
CA ILE A 87 29.04 -3.50 5.21
C ILE A 87 27.82 -2.83 4.58
N LEU A 88 27.28 -3.41 3.51
CA LEU A 88 26.11 -2.88 2.82
C LEU A 88 24.84 -2.94 3.68
N ASP A 89 24.65 -3.95 4.52
CA ASP A 89 23.52 -4.04 5.45
C ASP A 89 23.51 -2.90 6.49
N ASN A 90 24.69 -2.35 6.81
CA ASN A 90 24.87 -1.27 7.78
C ASN A 90 24.88 0.13 7.13
N ILE A 91 25.22 0.26 5.85
CA ILE A 91 25.27 1.54 5.13
C ILE A 91 24.00 1.79 4.30
N CYS A 92 23.53 0.79 3.56
CA CYS A 92 22.43 0.98 2.61
C CYS A 92 21.17 1.37 3.37
N GLU A 93 20.40 2.30 2.81
CA GLU A 93 19.08 2.61 3.35
C GLU A 93 18.24 1.34 3.36
N LYS A 94 17.78 0.92 4.56
CA LYS A 94 16.87 -0.22 4.64
C LYS A 94 15.64 0.14 3.83
N LYS A 95 15.24 -0.73 2.89
CA LYS A 95 13.98 -0.57 2.14
C LYS A 95 12.82 -0.50 3.13
N MET A 96 12.41 0.71 3.48
CA MET A 96 11.25 0.93 4.32
C MET A 96 9.99 0.75 3.47
N LEU A 97 9.56 -0.50 3.33
CA LEU A 97 8.30 -0.86 2.69
C LEU A 97 7.23 -1.26 3.71
N ASP A 98 7.63 -1.49 4.95
CA ASP A 98 6.73 -1.77 6.06
C ASP A 98 6.24 -0.45 6.66
N PHE A 99 4.97 -0.14 6.39
CA PHE A 99 4.34 1.08 6.88
C PHE A 99 4.34 1.17 8.41
N ASN A 100 4.25 0.06 9.14
CA ASN A 100 4.30 0.11 10.60
C ASN A 100 5.70 0.51 11.08
N LYS A 101 6.75 -0.07 10.49
CA LYS A 101 8.14 0.31 10.79
C LYS A 101 8.41 1.76 10.42
N ILE A 102 7.90 2.22 9.27
CA ILE A 102 8.00 3.63 8.88
C ILE A 102 7.41 4.55 9.96
N PHE A 103 6.30 4.18 10.61
CA PHE A 103 5.75 4.93 11.75
C PHE A 103 6.50 4.78 13.07
N GLU A 104 7.29 3.72 13.26
CA GLU A 104 8.00 3.38 14.50
C GLU A 104 9.48 3.81 14.50
N GLU A 105 10.12 3.88 13.33
CA GLU A 105 11.55 4.17 13.22
C GLU A 105 11.86 5.64 13.55
N GLN A 106 12.69 5.84 14.58
CA GLN A 106 13.43 7.07 14.82
C GLN A 106 14.73 7.00 13.99
N LYS A 107 14.94 7.95 13.07
CA LYS A 107 16.10 8.03 12.14
C LYS A 107 17.51 7.96 12.80
N GLY A 108 17.61 8.05 14.13
CA GLY A 108 18.88 8.31 14.83
C GLY A 108 19.93 7.20 14.84
N CYS A 109 19.57 5.91 14.70
CA CYS A 109 20.55 4.81 14.91
C CYS A 109 21.44 4.54 13.68
N GLN A 110 20.90 4.56 12.46
CA GLN A 110 21.67 4.32 11.22
C GLN A 110 22.53 5.53 10.83
N GLU A 111 22.06 6.75 11.08
CA GLU A 111 22.83 7.97 10.80
C GLU A 111 24.11 8.08 11.65
N ALA A 112 24.09 7.56 12.88
CA ALA A 112 25.27 7.54 13.75
C ALA A 112 26.37 6.63 13.20
N MET A 113 26.01 5.43 12.76
CA MET A 113 26.95 4.45 12.19
C MET A 113 27.51 4.90 10.83
N ARG A 114 26.68 5.52 9.98
CA ARG A 114 27.13 6.15 8.72
C ARG A 114 28.14 7.28 8.98
N ARG A 115 27.90 8.11 9.99
CA ARG A 115 28.81 9.20 10.38
C ARG A 115 30.15 8.68 10.89
N GLU A 116 30.14 7.60 11.66
CA GLU A 116 31.36 6.95 12.14
C GLU A 116 32.18 6.33 10.98
N MET A 117 31.51 5.70 10.01
CA MET A 117 32.14 5.21 8.78
C MET A 117 32.81 6.32 7.97
N LEU A 118 32.14 7.46 7.83
CA LEU A 118 32.66 8.65 7.18
C LEU A 118 33.95 9.13 7.84
N GLU A 119 33.92 9.32 9.16
CA GLU A 119 35.07 9.80 9.94
C GLU A 119 36.30 8.89 9.76
N PHE A 120 36.12 7.57 9.78
CA PHE A 120 37.22 6.63 9.57
C PHE A 120 37.73 6.60 8.14
N THR A 121 36.84 6.67 7.15
CA THR A 121 37.21 6.59 5.73
C THR A 121 37.97 7.85 5.29
N GLU A 122 37.49 9.04 5.69
CA GLU A 122 38.17 10.32 5.45
C GLU A 122 39.56 10.36 6.10
N GLY A 123 39.71 9.80 7.30
CA GLY A 123 41.00 9.67 7.98
C GLY A 123 42.03 8.80 7.23
N CYS A 124 41.56 7.86 6.38
CA CYS A 124 42.40 6.90 5.66
C CYS A 124 42.67 7.29 4.19
N LEU A 125 41.77 8.09 3.59
CA LEU A 125 41.80 8.50 2.18
C LEU A 125 41.75 10.05 2.05
N PRO A 126 42.79 10.78 2.48
CA PRO A 126 42.76 12.24 2.63
C PRO A 126 42.68 13.06 1.32
N SER A 127 42.60 12.41 0.15
CA SER A 127 42.71 13.07 -1.16
C SER A 127 41.39 13.49 -1.80
N SER A 128 40.26 13.22 -1.14
CA SER A 128 38.93 13.65 -1.58
C SER A 128 37.97 13.48 -0.40
N PRO A 129 37.25 14.53 0.05
CA PRO A 129 36.20 14.37 1.05
C PRO A 129 35.18 13.37 0.49
N MET A 130 35.05 12.23 1.15
CA MET A 130 34.01 11.26 0.81
C MET A 130 32.77 11.73 1.57
N ASN A 131 31.76 12.20 0.84
CA ASN A 131 30.41 12.13 1.36
C ASN A 131 29.97 10.66 1.20
N ILE A 132 29.20 10.11 2.12
CA ILE A 132 28.56 8.79 2.03
C ILE A 132 27.08 9.09 2.25
N ASP A 133 26.55 9.87 1.33
CA ASP A 133 25.12 10.10 1.13
C ASP A 133 24.50 8.87 0.45
N CYS A 134 25.27 8.09 -0.34
CA CYS A 134 24.81 6.84 -0.97
C CYS A 134 25.85 5.71 -0.98
N GLU A 135 25.37 4.47 -1.15
CA GLU A 135 26.18 3.24 -1.14
C GLU A 135 27.26 3.17 -2.23
N GLN A 136 27.17 4.04 -3.24
CA GLN A 136 28.11 4.16 -4.36
C GLN A 136 29.39 4.92 -4.00
N GLU A 137 29.39 5.68 -2.90
CA GLU A 137 30.52 6.54 -2.53
C GLU A 137 31.60 5.83 -1.70
N LEU A 138 31.24 4.76 -0.99
CA LEU A 138 32.23 3.79 -0.50
C LEU A 138 32.79 3.01 -1.70
N GLU A 139 34.04 2.56 -1.72
CA GLU A 139 34.56 1.75 -2.83
C GLU A 139 34.34 0.24 -2.61
N SER A 140 34.24 -0.57 -3.67
CA SER A 140 34.07 -2.04 -3.54
C SER A 140 35.41 -2.77 -3.61
N LEU A 141 35.75 -3.45 -2.53
CA LEU A 141 36.89 -4.36 -2.41
C LEU A 141 36.77 -5.54 -3.40
N SER A 142 35.56 -6.11 -3.59
CA SER A 142 35.34 -7.18 -4.57
C SER A 142 35.58 -6.72 -6.00
N TYR A 143 35.11 -5.52 -6.35
CA TYR A 143 35.34 -4.95 -7.68
C TYR A 143 36.80 -4.58 -7.91
N MET A 144 37.46 -3.98 -6.91
CA MET A 144 38.90 -3.69 -6.96
C MET A 144 39.72 -4.96 -7.19
N ALA A 145 39.39 -6.03 -6.46
CA ALA A 145 40.07 -7.31 -6.61
C ALA A 145 39.90 -7.88 -8.03
N TYR A 146 38.68 -7.80 -8.57
CA TYR A 146 38.38 -8.20 -9.95
C TYR A 146 39.15 -7.38 -10.99
N ASP A 147 39.12 -6.05 -10.91
CA ASP A 147 39.72 -5.17 -11.92
C ASP A 147 41.26 -5.29 -11.92
N MET A 148 41.89 -5.35 -10.74
CA MET A 148 43.34 -5.57 -10.62
C MET A 148 43.78 -6.92 -11.19
N SER A 149 42.99 -7.97 -10.99
CA SER A 149 43.29 -9.32 -11.49
C SER A 149 43.17 -9.36 -13.02
N MET A 150 42.14 -8.70 -13.57
CA MET A 150 41.96 -8.53 -15.01
C MET A 150 43.10 -7.75 -15.67
N ILE A 151 43.57 -6.66 -15.04
CA ILE A 151 44.72 -5.86 -15.54
C ILE A 151 46.01 -6.69 -15.50
N SER A 152 46.20 -7.47 -14.45
CA SER A 152 47.39 -8.31 -14.24
C SER A 152 47.40 -9.56 -15.12
N GLY A 153 46.32 -9.86 -15.85
CA GLY A 153 46.16 -11.09 -16.63
C GLY A 153 46.05 -12.35 -15.76
N ILE A 154 45.77 -12.18 -14.47
CA ILE A 154 45.60 -13.25 -13.50
C ILE A 154 44.09 -13.51 -13.41
N GLY A 155 43.61 -14.63 -13.94
CA GLY A 155 42.32 -15.18 -13.53
C GLY A 155 41.33 -15.53 -14.63
N ALA A 156 40.93 -16.79 -14.63
CA ALA A 156 39.60 -17.21 -15.06
C ALA A 156 38.73 -17.28 -13.79
N TYR A 157 37.81 -16.34 -13.61
CA TYR A 157 36.82 -16.41 -12.55
C TYR A 157 35.75 -17.44 -12.91
N THR A 158 35.30 -18.19 -11.92
CA THR A 158 34.13 -19.05 -12.05
C THR A 158 32.87 -18.20 -12.21
N LEU A 159 31.83 -18.77 -12.80
CA LEU A 159 30.56 -18.08 -12.98
C LEU A 159 29.95 -17.66 -11.63
N LYS A 160 30.07 -18.53 -10.62
CA LYS A 160 29.64 -18.32 -9.24
C LYS A 160 30.30 -17.11 -8.58
N GLU A 161 31.61 -16.93 -8.72
CA GLU A 161 32.31 -15.75 -8.19
C GLU A 161 31.84 -14.45 -8.87
N ILE A 162 31.57 -14.51 -10.18
CA ILE A 162 31.02 -13.37 -10.92
C ILE A 162 29.59 -13.05 -10.47
N GLU A 163 28.77 -14.04 -10.15
CA GLU A 163 27.43 -13.81 -9.61
C GLU A 163 27.47 -13.06 -8.28
N LEU A 164 28.34 -13.46 -7.36
CA LEU A 164 28.55 -12.76 -6.09
C LEU A 164 28.94 -11.29 -6.32
N LEU A 165 29.90 -11.04 -7.23
CA LEU A 165 30.32 -9.68 -7.60
C LEU A 165 29.17 -8.85 -8.17
N LEU A 166 28.40 -9.41 -9.10
CA LEU A 166 27.27 -8.71 -9.71
C LEU A 166 26.19 -8.38 -8.67
N VAL A 167 25.95 -9.25 -7.69
CA VAL A 167 25.00 -8.99 -6.61
C VAL A 167 25.47 -7.83 -5.74
N ILE A 168 26.75 -7.77 -5.38
CA ILE A 168 27.32 -6.61 -4.67
C ILE A 168 27.12 -5.33 -5.48
N LEU A 169 27.50 -5.32 -6.76
CA LEU A 169 27.35 -4.14 -7.63
C LEU A 169 25.88 -3.74 -7.81
N PHE A 170 24.96 -4.71 -7.84
CA PHE A 170 23.52 -4.47 -7.89
C PHE A 170 22.97 -3.83 -6.61
N ARG A 171 23.38 -4.34 -5.45
CA ARG A 171 23.02 -3.77 -4.15
C ARG A 171 23.55 -2.35 -4.00
N ARG A 172 24.71 -2.08 -4.60
CA ARG A 172 25.36 -0.76 -4.65
C ARG A 172 24.82 0.18 -5.73
N SER A 173 23.88 -0.28 -6.55
CA SER A 173 23.35 0.50 -7.67
C SER A 173 24.45 1.03 -8.63
N GLU A 174 25.53 0.26 -8.86
CA GLU A 174 26.68 0.64 -9.71
C GLU A 174 26.53 0.10 -11.16
N SER A 175 25.59 0.65 -11.92
CA SER A 175 25.23 0.13 -13.25
C SER A 175 26.38 0.07 -14.26
N SER A 176 27.22 1.10 -14.33
CA SER A 176 28.37 1.13 -15.27
C SER A 176 29.36 -0.02 -15.03
N ARG A 177 29.77 -0.22 -13.77
CA ARG A 177 30.68 -1.31 -13.39
C ARG A 177 29.99 -2.68 -13.50
N PHE A 178 28.72 -2.76 -13.12
CA PHE A 178 27.89 -3.94 -13.30
C PHE A 178 27.90 -4.39 -14.77
N PHE A 179 27.54 -3.52 -15.70
CA PHE A 179 27.48 -3.86 -17.13
C PHE A 179 28.86 -4.09 -17.75
N LYS A 180 29.94 -3.49 -17.22
CA LYS A 180 31.33 -3.80 -17.62
C LYS A 180 31.70 -5.26 -17.29
N VAL A 181 31.34 -5.75 -16.10
CA VAL A 181 31.58 -7.16 -15.70
C VAL A 181 30.62 -8.08 -16.44
N PHE A 182 29.33 -7.75 -16.44
CA PHE A 182 28.27 -8.52 -17.05
C PHE A 182 28.56 -8.79 -18.53
N ASN A 183 28.91 -7.80 -19.34
CA ASN A 183 29.11 -8.00 -20.78
C ASN A 183 30.35 -8.85 -21.16
N ARG A 184 31.23 -9.18 -20.21
CA ARG A 184 32.49 -9.93 -20.45
C ARG A 184 32.41 -11.41 -20.09
N THR A 185 31.33 -11.86 -19.47
CA THR A 185 31.21 -13.20 -18.88
C THR A 185 30.02 -13.96 -19.45
N GLY A 186 30.05 -15.29 -19.36
CA GLY A 186 28.86 -16.13 -19.59
C GLY A 186 27.69 -15.72 -18.67
N LYS A 187 26.48 -16.19 -18.99
CA LYS A 187 25.26 -15.76 -18.29
C LYS A 187 24.52 -16.96 -17.73
N SER A 188 24.17 -16.89 -16.45
CA SER A 188 23.09 -17.68 -15.87
C SER A 188 21.75 -16.93 -15.98
N LYS A 189 20.64 -17.63 -15.72
CA LYS A 189 19.30 -17.02 -15.63
C LYS A 189 19.24 -15.95 -14.53
N GLY A 190 19.87 -16.21 -13.38
CA GLY A 190 19.93 -15.26 -12.27
C GLY A 190 20.66 -13.97 -12.65
N MET A 191 21.82 -14.07 -13.32
CA MET A 191 22.55 -12.90 -13.81
C MET A 191 21.74 -12.08 -14.80
N LEU A 192 21.08 -12.74 -15.76
CA LEU A 192 20.25 -12.06 -16.75
C LEU A 192 19.14 -11.24 -16.08
N ARG A 193 18.46 -11.84 -15.10
CA ARG A 193 17.41 -11.15 -14.33
C ARG A 193 17.94 -10.02 -13.47
N LEU A 194 19.11 -10.20 -12.88
CA LEU A 194 19.80 -9.13 -12.16
C LEU A 194 20.14 -7.96 -13.10
N GLY A 195 20.56 -8.25 -14.33
CA GLY A 195 20.80 -7.26 -15.38
C GLY A 195 19.52 -6.52 -15.80
N LEU A 196 18.41 -7.24 -15.98
CA LEU A 196 17.10 -6.64 -16.25
C LEU A 196 16.67 -5.70 -15.11
N LEU A 197 16.84 -6.11 -13.85
CA LEU A 197 16.54 -5.26 -12.69
C LEU A 197 17.42 -4.02 -12.63
N MET A 198 18.72 -4.16 -12.93
CA MET A 198 19.63 -3.02 -12.99
C MET A 198 19.19 -2.02 -14.07
N SER A 199 18.89 -2.49 -15.28
CA SER A 199 18.38 -1.63 -16.36
C SER A 199 17.05 -0.95 -16.01
N LEU A 200 16.15 -1.65 -15.31
CA LEU A 200 14.91 -1.05 -14.81
C LEU A 200 15.18 0.03 -13.76
N LYS A 201 16.15 -0.17 -12.85
CA LYS A 201 16.56 0.85 -11.87
C LYS A 201 17.12 2.10 -12.55
N ASP A 202 17.88 1.92 -13.63
CA ASP A 202 18.45 3.03 -14.41
C ASP A 202 17.41 3.74 -15.31
N GLY A 203 16.21 3.16 -15.48
CA GLY A 203 15.21 3.66 -16.43
C GLY A 203 15.60 3.47 -17.90
N ASP A 204 16.51 2.54 -18.21
CA ASP A 204 17.00 2.28 -19.57
C ASP A 204 16.17 1.19 -20.26
N ASP A 205 15.03 1.60 -20.81
CA ASP A 205 14.12 0.71 -21.55
C ASP A 205 14.78 0.08 -22.79
N ILE A 206 15.78 0.75 -23.40
CA ILE A 206 16.50 0.22 -24.56
C ILE A 206 17.38 -0.96 -24.13
N ALA A 207 18.07 -0.85 -22.98
CA ALA A 207 18.84 -1.94 -22.42
C ALA A 207 17.96 -3.12 -22.00
N VAL A 208 16.79 -2.86 -21.40
CA VAL A 208 15.79 -3.90 -21.08
C VAL A 208 15.38 -4.67 -22.33
N ASP A 209 14.96 -3.96 -23.38
CA ASP A 209 14.55 -4.56 -24.66
C ASP A 209 15.69 -5.37 -25.30
N LYS A 210 16.91 -4.84 -25.25
CA LYS A 210 18.08 -5.52 -25.78
C LYS A 210 18.32 -6.82 -25.03
N LEU A 211 18.33 -6.80 -23.69
CA LEU A 211 18.54 -7.99 -22.85
C LEU A 211 17.45 -9.06 -23.09
N LEU A 212 16.18 -8.66 -23.20
CA LEU A 212 15.08 -9.57 -23.50
C LEU A 212 15.22 -10.26 -24.86
N ARG A 213 15.79 -9.58 -25.86
CA ARG A 213 15.95 -10.11 -27.23
C ARG A 213 17.25 -10.88 -27.46
N SER A 214 18.27 -10.66 -26.64
CA SER A 214 19.63 -11.15 -26.91
C SER A 214 19.98 -12.47 -26.20
N TYR A 215 19.06 -13.02 -25.39
CA TYR A 215 19.32 -14.24 -24.64
C TYR A 215 18.18 -15.25 -24.78
N ASP A 216 18.40 -16.27 -25.61
CA ASP A 216 17.61 -17.50 -25.59
C ASP A 216 17.99 -18.32 -24.34
N GLU A 217 17.00 -18.85 -23.63
CA GLU A 217 17.20 -19.62 -22.39
C GLU A 217 18.13 -20.85 -22.59
N GLU A 218 18.20 -21.37 -23.81
CA GLU A 218 19.04 -22.50 -24.20
C GLU A 218 20.55 -22.21 -24.15
N ASN A 219 20.95 -20.93 -24.18
CA ASN A 219 22.36 -20.51 -24.11
C ASN A 219 22.84 -20.16 -22.69
N LEU A 220 21.97 -20.33 -21.69
CA LEU A 220 22.28 -20.00 -20.29
C LEU A 220 23.04 -21.13 -19.61
N LEU A 221 24.04 -20.75 -18.81
CA LEU A 221 24.82 -21.68 -18.03
C LEU A 221 24.02 -22.19 -16.83
N VAL A 222 24.08 -23.50 -16.59
CA VAL A 222 23.29 -24.23 -15.58
C VAL A 222 23.90 -24.12 -14.18
N GLU A 223 25.23 -23.99 -14.07
CA GLU A 223 25.88 -23.79 -12.78
C GLU A 223 25.64 -22.37 -12.28
N SER A 224 24.95 -22.19 -11.15
CA SER A 224 24.55 -20.86 -10.67
C SER A 224 24.22 -20.89 -9.17
N TYR A 225 24.73 -19.92 -8.41
CA TYR A 225 24.33 -19.69 -7.03
C TYR A 225 22.84 -19.34 -6.91
N PHE A 226 22.21 -18.78 -7.95
CA PHE A 226 20.76 -18.54 -7.94
C PHE A 226 19.92 -19.84 -8.01
N LEU A 227 20.54 -20.98 -8.33
CA LEU A 227 19.87 -22.28 -8.43
C LEU A 227 20.26 -23.22 -7.28
N ASP A 228 21.52 -23.16 -6.85
CA ASP A 228 22.06 -23.97 -5.76
C ASP A 228 22.91 -23.11 -4.82
N ASP A 229 22.23 -22.48 -3.85
CA ASP A 229 22.82 -21.70 -2.75
C ASP A 229 22.85 -22.54 -1.47
N SER A 230 23.61 -23.63 -1.49
CA SER A 230 23.71 -24.56 -0.34
C SER A 230 24.18 -23.90 0.97
N GLU A 231 24.85 -22.76 0.88
CA GLU A 231 25.36 -21.97 2.01
C GLU A 231 24.50 -20.74 2.33
N GLY A 232 23.42 -20.50 1.57
CA GLY A 232 22.48 -19.40 1.76
C GLY A 232 23.11 -18.00 1.62
N LEU A 233 24.21 -17.84 0.88
CA LEU A 233 24.92 -16.57 0.75
C LEU A 233 24.08 -15.52 0.00
N LEU A 234 23.53 -15.89 -1.16
CA LEU A 234 22.72 -14.98 -1.95
C LEU A 234 21.39 -14.70 -1.25
N ARG A 235 20.74 -15.72 -0.70
CA ARG A 235 19.46 -15.58 0.01
C ARG A 235 19.53 -14.64 1.23
N ARG A 236 20.70 -14.54 1.86
CA ARG A 236 20.96 -13.58 2.94
C ARG A 236 21.09 -12.13 2.45
N SER A 237 21.37 -11.92 1.17
CA SER A 237 21.70 -10.61 0.60
C SER A 237 20.64 -10.03 -0.33
N ILE A 238 19.91 -10.89 -1.03
CA ILE A 238 18.84 -10.55 -1.97
C ILE A 238 17.72 -11.61 -1.91
N ASP A 239 16.52 -11.23 -2.31
CA ASP A 239 15.41 -12.17 -2.45
C ASP A 239 15.56 -12.99 -3.74
N VAL A 240 16.29 -14.11 -3.64
CA VAL A 240 16.58 -15.02 -4.76
C VAL A 240 15.29 -15.63 -5.31
N ASP A 241 14.37 -16.03 -4.43
CA ASP A 241 13.13 -16.67 -4.84
C ASP A 241 12.27 -15.67 -5.64
N TRP A 242 12.26 -14.40 -5.26
CA TRP A 242 11.65 -13.30 -6.02
C TRP A 242 12.35 -13.03 -7.36
N ILE A 243 13.69 -13.09 -7.41
CA ILE A 243 14.40 -12.98 -8.69
C ILE A 243 14.02 -14.15 -9.62
N MET A 244 13.79 -15.34 -9.07
CA MET A 244 13.55 -16.55 -9.84
C MET A 244 12.06 -16.92 -10.03
N SER A 245 11.12 -16.09 -9.53
CA SER A 245 9.70 -16.46 -9.28
C SER A 245 8.79 -16.77 -10.47
N VAL A 246 9.12 -16.35 -11.70
CA VAL A 246 8.30 -16.56 -12.91
C VAL A 246 9.16 -17.23 -13.99
N GLU A 247 8.60 -17.96 -14.94
CA GLU A 247 9.38 -18.55 -16.05
C GLU A 247 9.67 -17.52 -17.15
N ASP A 248 8.65 -16.79 -17.61
CA ASP A 248 8.75 -15.78 -18.68
C ASP A 248 9.38 -14.46 -18.21
N ASN A 249 10.39 -14.00 -18.95
CA ASN A 249 11.12 -12.78 -18.59
C ASN A 249 10.36 -11.48 -18.89
N ALA A 250 9.48 -11.45 -19.90
CA ALA A 250 8.75 -10.24 -20.27
C ALA A 250 7.60 -9.95 -19.29
N GLU A 251 6.84 -10.99 -18.91
CA GLU A 251 5.83 -10.91 -17.85
C GLU A 251 6.48 -10.54 -16.52
N TRP A 252 7.61 -11.16 -16.19
CA TRP A 252 8.37 -10.84 -14.99
C TRP A 252 8.82 -9.37 -14.98
N VAL A 253 9.39 -8.84 -16.07
CA VAL A 253 9.77 -7.41 -16.18
C VAL A 253 8.57 -6.48 -15.98
N SER A 254 7.42 -6.79 -16.60
CA SER A 254 6.20 -6.00 -16.48
C SER A 254 5.69 -5.95 -15.04
N PHE A 255 5.71 -7.09 -14.34
CA PHE A 255 5.37 -7.16 -12.94
C PHE A 255 6.35 -6.35 -12.07
N ARG A 256 7.65 -6.51 -12.31
CA ARG A 256 8.72 -5.82 -11.55
C ARG A 256 8.68 -4.32 -11.69
N ARG A 257 8.39 -3.81 -12.89
CA ARG A 257 8.23 -2.36 -13.12
C ARG A 257 7.16 -1.77 -12.22
N LYS A 258 5.98 -2.41 -12.14
CA LYS A 258 4.87 -1.94 -11.29
C LYS A 258 5.22 -1.98 -9.80
N GLU A 259 5.96 -2.99 -9.35
CA GLU A 259 6.43 -3.05 -7.97
C GLU A 259 7.46 -1.97 -7.67
N MET A 260 8.44 -1.75 -8.55
CA MET A 260 9.45 -0.71 -8.36
C MET A 260 8.85 0.70 -8.33
N GLU A 261 7.86 0.98 -9.19
CA GLU A 261 7.09 2.23 -9.14
C GLU A 261 6.40 2.42 -7.78
N TRP A 262 5.85 1.34 -7.21
CA TRP A 262 5.26 1.38 -5.87
C TRP A 262 6.32 1.59 -4.78
N GLU A 263 7.44 0.87 -4.82
CA GLU A 263 8.54 1.03 -3.86
C GLU A 263 9.07 2.47 -3.84
N GLU A 264 9.21 3.09 -5.01
CA GLU A 264 9.64 4.48 -5.15
C GLU A 264 8.63 5.45 -4.54
N CYS A 265 7.33 5.24 -4.79
CA CYS A 265 6.27 6.03 -4.16
C CYS A 265 6.34 5.97 -2.63
N VAL A 266 6.53 4.78 -2.06
CA VAL A 266 6.63 4.58 -0.60
C VAL A 266 7.88 5.24 -0.06
N ARG A 267 9.04 5.07 -0.70
CA ARG A 267 10.30 5.70 -0.28
C ARG A 267 10.19 7.23 -0.29
N PHE A 268 9.67 7.79 -1.38
CA PHE A 268 9.47 9.23 -1.51
C PHE A 268 8.54 9.76 -0.42
N TRP A 269 7.42 9.07 -0.17
CA TRP A 269 6.49 9.43 0.89
C TRP A 269 7.16 9.37 2.28
N ALA A 270 7.83 8.27 2.61
CA ALA A 270 8.47 8.06 3.90
C ALA A 270 9.54 9.12 4.20
N ALA A 271 10.37 9.46 3.21
CA ALA A 271 11.44 10.45 3.34
C ALA A 271 10.89 11.86 3.61
N ASN A 272 9.73 12.20 3.05
CA ASN A 272 9.19 13.56 3.07
C ASN A 272 8.09 13.80 4.11
N ARG A 273 7.57 12.76 4.79
CA ARG A 273 6.39 12.89 5.64
C ARG A 273 6.56 13.94 6.74
N GLU A 274 7.70 13.94 7.45
CA GLU A 274 7.95 14.74 8.67
C GLU A 274 7.85 16.26 8.44
N GLY A 275 7.93 16.73 7.19
CA GLY A 275 7.80 18.15 6.83
C GLY A 275 6.40 18.60 6.43
N CYS A 276 5.49 17.69 6.04
CA CYS A 276 4.14 18.01 5.55
C CYS A 276 3.17 16.81 5.66
N ASP A 277 3.02 16.28 6.87
CA ASP A 277 2.41 14.96 7.12
C ASP A 277 1.01 14.79 6.48
N GLU A 278 0.12 15.78 6.60
CA GLU A 278 -1.29 15.56 6.24
C GLU A 278 -1.53 15.45 4.73
N ALA A 279 -0.93 16.34 3.92
CA ALA A 279 -1.11 16.31 2.46
C ALA A 279 -0.39 15.11 1.82
N LEU A 280 0.79 14.75 2.33
CA LEU A 280 1.56 13.60 1.87
C LEU A 280 0.89 12.29 2.26
N ASN A 281 0.42 12.16 3.50
CA ASN A 281 -0.30 10.95 3.95
C ASN A 281 -1.62 10.77 3.18
N LYS A 282 -2.34 11.86 2.88
CA LYS A 282 -3.51 11.82 2.01
C LYS A 282 -3.16 11.31 0.61
N SER A 283 -2.11 11.86 0.00
CA SER A 283 -1.66 11.43 -1.34
C SER A 283 -1.23 9.96 -1.34
N MET A 284 -0.59 9.52 -0.25
CA MET A 284 -0.23 8.12 -0.06
C MET A 284 -1.47 7.22 0.04
N MET A 285 -2.52 7.62 0.75
CA MET A 285 -3.79 6.88 0.77
C MET A 285 -4.40 6.76 -0.62
N ASP A 286 -4.34 7.80 -1.45
CA ASP A 286 -4.82 7.76 -2.84
C ASP A 286 -3.99 6.77 -3.69
N LEU A 287 -2.66 6.74 -3.51
CA LEU A 287 -1.78 5.76 -4.15
C LEU A 287 -2.08 4.34 -3.66
N CYS A 288 -2.30 4.14 -2.36
CA CYS A 288 -2.72 2.85 -1.80
C CYS A 288 -4.00 2.34 -2.47
N ILE A 289 -5.00 3.22 -2.63
CA ILE A 289 -6.25 2.90 -3.32
C ILE A 289 -6.00 2.52 -4.79
N LYS A 290 -5.16 3.29 -5.50
CA LYS A 290 -4.84 3.08 -6.92
C LYS A 290 -4.10 1.76 -7.16
N HIS A 291 -3.19 1.39 -6.26
CA HIS A 291 -2.35 0.20 -6.37
C HIS A 291 -2.94 -1.03 -5.66
N GLY A 292 -4.13 -0.94 -5.07
CA GLY A 292 -4.77 -2.05 -4.35
C GLY A 292 -4.11 -2.40 -3.00
N LYS A 293 -3.32 -1.48 -2.44
CA LYS A 293 -2.54 -1.63 -1.20
C LYS A 293 -3.35 -1.12 -0.01
N TYR A 294 -4.51 -1.74 0.23
CA TYR A 294 -5.51 -1.22 1.16
C TYR A 294 -5.05 -1.27 2.62
N GLU A 295 -4.35 -2.33 3.03
CA GLU A 295 -3.84 -2.48 4.41
C GLU A 295 -2.82 -1.37 4.73
N GLU A 296 -1.90 -1.12 3.81
CA GLU A 296 -0.91 -0.05 3.92
C GLU A 296 -1.63 1.31 4.03
N GLY A 297 -2.64 1.56 3.20
CA GLY A 297 -3.46 2.77 3.28
C GLY A 297 -4.22 2.90 4.62
N TRP A 298 -4.63 1.79 5.23
CA TRP A 298 -5.26 1.80 6.55
C TRP A 298 -4.25 2.15 7.65
N VAL A 299 -3.01 1.67 7.56
CA VAL A 299 -1.93 2.07 8.47
C VAL A 299 -1.68 3.57 8.38
N VAL A 300 -1.61 4.13 7.17
CA VAL A 300 -1.47 5.60 6.96
C VAL A 300 -2.61 6.36 7.62
N TYR A 301 -3.85 5.93 7.42
CA TYR A 301 -5.02 6.56 8.04
C TYR A 301 -4.95 6.50 9.56
N SER A 302 -4.74 5.30 10.12
CA SER A 302 -4.83 5.04 11.56
C SER A 302 -3.71 5.71 12.37
N ARG A 303 -2.49 5.77 11.83
CA ARG A 303 -1.31 6.29 12.56
C ARG A 303 -0.83 7.67 12.09
N GLY A 304 -1.05 8.02 10.82
CA GLY A 304 -0.39 9.17 10.21
C GLY A 304 -1.23 10.43 10.06
N CYS A 305 -2.55 10.37 10.19
CA CYS A 305 -3.42 11.49 9.81
C CYS A 305 -4.27 12.04 10.96
N LYS A 306 -4.34 13.37 11.07
CA LYS A 306 -5.47 14.02 11.75
C LYS A 306 -6.75 13.70 10.99
N LYS A 307 -7.85 13.48 11.71
CA LYS A 307 -9.13 13.03 11.15
C LYS A 307 -9.93 14.21 10.59
N THR A 308 -9.36 14.93 9.62
CA THR A 308 -10.09 16.01 8.93
C THR A 308 -11.15 15.43 7.98
N PRO A 309 -12.18 16.20 7.59
CA PRO A 309 -13.25 15.73 6.70
C PRO A 309 -12.75 15.06 5.42
N TYR A 310 -11.70 15.62 4.79
CA TYR A 310 -11.10 15.06 3.58
C TYR A 310 -10.37 13.74 3.82
N VAL A 311 -9.69 13.57 4.96
CA VAL A 311 -9.02 12.31 5.32
C VAL A 311 -10.06 11.23 5.61
N ILE A 312 -11.13 11.59 6.33
CA ILE A 312 -12.26 10.70 6.62
C ILE A 312 -12.91 10.25 5.30
N HIS A 313 -13.16 11.16 4.36
CA HIS A 313 -13.67 10.85 3.03
C HIS A 313 -12.79 9.82 2.31
N LYS A 314 -11.47 10.03 2.27
CA LYS A 314 -10.53 9.09 1.66
C LYS A 314 -10.47 7.74 2.38
N ALA A 315 -10.57 7.72 3.70
CA ALA A 315 -10.64 6.48 4.47
C ALA A 315 -11.93 5.69 4.19
N CYS A 316 -13.05 6.38 3.96
CA CYS A 316 -14.30 5.75 3.55
C CYS A 316 -14.13 5.06 2.19
N LEU A 317 -13.58 5.75 1.19
CA LEU A 317 -13.30 5.15 -0.12
C LEU A 317 -12.31 3.99 -0.04
N LEU A 318 -11.27 4.10 0.79
CA LEU A 318 -10.30 3.02 1.02
C LEU A 318 -11.00 1.77 1.58
N THR A 319 -11.80 1.93 2.63
CA THR A 319 -12.49 0.81 3.29
C THR A 319 -13.54 0.17 2.40
N LEU A 320 -14.30 0.96 1.62
CA LEU A 320 -15.27 0.46 0.64
C LEU A 320 -14.59 -0.35 -0.47
N LYS A 321 -13.45 0.13 -1.01
CA LYS A 321 -12.69 -0.62 -2.02
C LYS A 321 -12.04 -1.87 -1.45
N GLY A 322 -11.43 -1.77 -0.27
CA GLY A 322 -10.87 -2.92 0.44
C GLY A 322 -11.92 -4.00 0.71
N LEU A 323 -13.12 -3.59 1.13
CA LEU A 323 -14.27 -4.48 1.34
C LEU A 323 -14.70 -5.16 0.03
N LYS A 324 -14.82 -4.38 -1.06
CA LYS A 324 -15.25 -4.89 -2.36
C LYS A 324 -14.29 -5.95 -2.93
N GLU A 325 -12.99 -5.71 -2.85
CA GLU A 325 -11.99 -6.60 -3.45
C GLU A 325 -11.70 -7.84 -2.58
N SER A 326 -11.71 -7.71 -1.25
CA SER A 326 -11.34 -8.81 -0.35
C SER A 326 -12.53 -9.61 0.20
N ASN A 327 -13.74 -9.04 0.21
CA ASN A 327 -14.91 -9.56 0.93
C ASN A 327 -14.68 -9.86 2.42
N ASP A 328 -13.65 -9.26 3.04
CA ASP A 328 -13.29 -9.48 4.44
C ASP A 328 -14.08 -8.56 5.38
N CYS A 329 -14.75 -9.16 6.37
CA CYS A 329 -15.54 -8.46 7.39
C CYS A 329 -14.74 -7.43 8.20
N LYS A 330 -13.41 -7.55 8.30
CA LYS A 330 -12.58 -6.52 8.95
C LYS A 330 -12.79 -5.13 8.36
N TRP A 331 -13.06 -5.05 7.06
CA TRP A 331 -13.29 -3.78 6.37
C TRP A 331 -14.63 -3.16 6.71
N ILE A 332 -15.62 -3.98 7.12
CA ILE A 332 -16.89 -3.48 7.66
C ILE A 332 -16.61 -2.76 8.99
N SER A 333 -15.87 -3.39 9.91
CA SER A 333 -15.49 -2.76 11.18
C SER A 333 -14.74 -1.44 10.95
N ARG A 334 -13.74 -1.45 10.07
CA ARG A 334 -12.96 -0.26 9.70
C ARG A 334 -13.80 0.84 9.05
N LEU A 335 -14.75 0.49 8.19
CA LEU A 335 -15.68 1.46 7.60
C LEU A 335 -16.48 2.17 8.69
N PHE A 336 -16.93 1.46 9.71
CA PHE A 336 -17.69 2.06 10.80
C PHE A 336 -16.83 2.85 11.79
N GLU A 337 -15.55 2.52 11.94
CA GLU A 337 -14.60 3.43 12.62
C GLU A 337 -14.48 4.78 11.89
N VAL A 338 -14.54 4.79 10.56
CA VAL A 338 -14.56 6.03 9.76
C VAL A 338 -15.88 6.79 9.93
N VAL A 339 -17.01 6.09 9.94
CA VAL A 339 -18.33 6.70 10.20
C VAL A 339 -18.35 7.36 11.58
N GLU A 340 -17.85 6.68 12.61
CA GLU A 340 -17.78 7.23 13.97
C GLU A 340 -16.83 8.43 14.06
N ALA A 341 -15.69 8.39 13.35
CA ALA A 341 -14.76 9.52 13.26
C ALA A 341 -15.36 10.76 12.57
N SER A 342 -16.40 10.60 11.75
CA SER A 342 -17.14 11.72 11.13
C SER A 342 -18.15 12.39 12.06
N ALA A 343 -18.50 11.76 13.18
CA ALA A 343 -19.51 12.26 14.13
C ALA A 343 -19.20 13.66 14.75
N PRO A 344 -17.96 13.97 15.19
CA PRO A 344 -17.63 15.26 15.79
C PRO A 344 -17.43 16.40 14.78
N GLU A 345 -17.27 16.10 13.49
CA GLU A 345 -17.01 17.08 12.43
C GLU A 345 -18.30 17.77 11.94
N GLU A 346 -18.14 18.85 11.14
CA GLU A 346 -19.24 19.55 10.46
C GLU A 346 -20.10 18.59 9.62
N ASP A 347 -21.36 18.98 9.35
CA ASP A 347 -22.33 18.13 8.65
C ASP A 347 -21.86 17.68 7.25
N ASP A 348 -20.92 18.39 6.64
CA ASP A 348 -20.30 18.07 5.35
C ASP A 348 -19.56 16.73 5.35
N ALA A 349 -18.78 16.43 6.40
CA ALA A 349 -18.01 15.18 6.48
C ALA A 349 -18.94 13.95 6.55
N LYS A 350 -20.02 14.09 7.33
CA LYS A 350 -21.04 13.07 7.50
C LYS A 350 -21.79 12.82 6.21
N TYR A 351 -22.15 13.90 5.51
CA TYR A 351 -22.82 13.81 4.22
C TYR A 351 -21.94 13.09 3.19
N LEU A 352 -20.65 13.45 3.10
CA LEU A 352 -19.71 12.80 2.18
C LEU A 352 -19.57 11.30 2.44
N VAL A 353 -19.38 10.91 3.71
CA VAL A 353 -19.28 9.49 4.10
C VAL A 353 -20.58 8.73 3.78
N ALA A 354 -21.74 9.33 4.11
CA ALA A 354 -23.03 8.73 3.80
C ALA A 354 -23.22 8.56 2.29
N ASN A 355 -22.84 9.57 1.50
CA ASN A 355 -22.94 9.52 0.04
C ASN A 355 -22.05 8.43 -0.55
N ASP A 356 -20.79 8.36 -0.13
CA ASP A 356 -19.85 7.34 -0.59
C ASP A 356 -20.36 5.92 -0.29
N ILE A 357 -20.86 5.68 0.93
CA ILE A 357 -21.40 4.37 1.31
C ILE A 357 -22.54 4.03 0.36
N ILE A 358 -23.55 4.91 0.24
CA ILE A 358 -24.74 4.66 -0.56
C ILE A 358 -24.43 4.44 -2.04
N GLU A 359 -23.53 5.24 -2.63
CA GLU A 359 -23.13 5.09 -4.04
C GLU A 359 -22.44 3.75 -4.32
N ASN A 360 -21.69 3.22 -3.34
CA ASN A 360 -20.92 2.00 -3.53
C ASN A 360 -21.67 0.71 -3.14
N LEU A 361 -22.77 0.79 -2.37
CA LEU A 361 -23.55 -0.38 -1.90
C LEU A 361 -23.98 -1.31 -3.05
N SER A 362 -24.37 -0.75 -4.20
CA SER A 362 -24.82 -1.54 -5.37
C SER A 362 -23.72 -2.43 -5.96
N SER A 363 -22.45 -2.07 -5.74
CA SER A 363 -21.29 -2.78 -6.27
C SER A 363 -20.77 -3.90 -5.34
N LEU A 364 -21.31 -3.99 -4.13
CA LEU A 364 -20.96 -5.02 -3.14
C LEU A 364 -21.80 -6.29 -3.34
N SER A 365 -21.25 -7.43 -2.90
CA SER A 365 -22.01 -8.68 -2.84
C SER A 365 -23.21 -8.55 -1.89
N GLU A 366 -24.27 -9.31 -2.13
CA GLU A 366 -25.53 -9.18 -1.40
C GLU A 366 -25.39 -9.34 0.12
N ASN A 367 -24.67 -10.37 0.57
CA ASN A 367 -24.43 -10.61 1.99
C ASN A 367 -23.72 -9.42 2.65
N ILE A 368 -22.69 -8.89 2.00
CA ILE A 368 -21.92 -7.75 2.52
C ILE A 368 -22.75 -6.48 2.49
N ARG A 369 -23.45 -6.22 1.38
CA ARG A 369 -24.34 -5.08 1.23
C ARG A 369 -25.38 -5.05 2.36
N ASN A 370 -26.01 -6.18 2.65
CA ASN A 370 -27.03 -6.27 3.70
C ASN A 370 -26.42 -6.05 5.09
N LEU A 371 -25.20 -6.56 5.36
CA LEU A 371 -24.49 -6.29 6.62
C LEU A 371 -24.12 -4.81 6.78
N VAL A 372 -23.52 -4.20 5.75
CA VAL A 372 -23.16 -2.76 5.76
C VAL A 372 -24.42 -1.92 5.92
N LEU A 373 -25.49 -2.22 5.18
CA LEU A 373 -26.74 -1.46 5.26
C LEU A 373 -27.38 -1.59 6.64
N LYS A 374 -27.49 -2.80 7.19
CA LYS A 374 -28.02 -3.03 8.54
C LYS A 374 -27.27 -2.18 9.56
N GLU A 375 -25.94 -2.26 9.52
CA GLU A 375 -25.07 -1.63 10.50
C GLU A 375 -25.00 -0.10 10.33
N PHE A 376 -25.13 0.39 9.09
CA PHE A 376 -25.23 1.81 8.79
C PHE A 376 -26.56 2.41 9.26
N ILE A 377 -27.66 1.69 9.05
CA ILE A 377 -29.00 2.11 9.49
C ILE A 377 -29.14 2.04 11.01
N THR A 378 -28.52 1.07 11.71
CA THR A 378 -28.52 1.05 13.18
C THR A 378 -27.71 2.20 13.78
N ARG A 379 -26.62 2.62 13.12
CA ARG A 379 -25.79 3.77 13.52
C ARG A 379 -26.32 5.12 13.02
N ILE A 380 -27.42 5.17 12.27
CA ILE A 380 -27.97 6.41 11.69
C ILE A 380 -28.27 7.50 12.74
N ASP A 381 -28.52 7.13 14.00
CA ASP A 381 -28.71 8.09 15.10
C ASP A 381 -27.49 9.02 15.29
N LEU A 382 -26.29 8.59 14.85
CA LEU A 382 -25.07 9.40 14.83
C LEU A 382 -25.08 10.47 13.71
N LEU A 383 -25.93 10.32 12.70
CA LEU A 383 -26.04 11.15 11.49
C LEU A 383 -27.39 11.92 11.40
N ASP A 384 -28.39 11.55 12.19
CA ASP A 384 -29.82 11.91 12.09
C ASP A 384 -30.20 13.39 12.33
N LYS A 385 -29.25 14.29 12.58
CA LYS A 385 -29.53 15.73 12.77
C LYS A 385 -29.58 16.53 11.47
N ASN A 386 -29.22 15.91 10.34
CA ASN A 386 -29.26 16.54 9.02
C ASN A 386 -30.33 15.86 8.13
N GLU A 387 -31.37 16.61 7.72
CA GLU A 387 -32.44 16.10 6.86
C GLU A 387 -31.93 15.67 5.47
N GLU A 388 -30.85 16.28 4.97
CA GLU A 388 -30.26 15.94 3.69
C GLU A 388 -29.65 14.53 3.70
N ILE A 389 -29.05 14.12 4.82
CA ILE A 389 -28.50 12.77 4.98
C ILE A 389 -29.64 11.76 5.00
N VAL A 390 -30.73 12.04 5.73
CA VAL A 390 -31.92 11.17 5.74
C VAL A 390 -32.47 10.99 4.32
N ASN A 391 -32.67 12.08 3.59
CA ASN A 391 -33.15 12.04 2.21
C ASN A 391 -32.19 11.26 1.29
N LEU A 392 -30.89 11.47 1.45
CA LEU A 392 -29.85 10.78 0.70
C LEU A 392 -29.91 9.26 0.90
N VAL A 393 -30.04 8.79 2.15
CA VAL A 393 -30.12 7.36 2.46
C VAL A 393 -31.40 6.74 1.90
N ILE A 394 -32.54 7.42 2.03
CA ILE A 394 -33.82 6.95 1.44
C ILE A 394 -33.72 6.87 -0.10
N ARG A 395 -33.11 7.87 -0.74
CA ARG A 395 -32.83 7.84 -2.18
C ARG A 395 -31.91 6.68 -2.56
N GLY A 396 -30.93 6.38 -1.72
CA GLY A 396 -30.06 5.21 -1.83
C GLY A 396 -30.85 3.89 -1.81
N LEU A 397 -31.71 3.71 -0.79
CA LEU A 397 -32.59 2.55 -0.67
C LEU A 397 -33.47 2.38 -1.92
N LEU A 398 -34.05 3.48 -2.44
CA LEU A 398 -34.84 3.45 -3.67
C LEU A 398 -34.01 2.96 -4.87
N SER A 399 -32.76 3.41 -5.00
CA SER A 399 -31.85 2.96 -6.05
C SER A 399 -31.57 1.46 -5.93
N LEU A 400 -31.33 0.97 -4.71
CA LEU A 400 -31.12 -0.46 -4.44
C LEU A 400 -32.36 -1.29 -4.76
N CYS A 401 -33.57 -0.85 -4.38
CA CYS A 401 -34.81 -1.54 -4.74
C CYS A 401 -35.01 -1.67 -6.26
N LYS A 402 -34.52 -0.70 -7.05
CA LYS A 402 -34.63 -0.72 -8.52
C LYS A 402 -33.57 -1.59 -9.20
N ASN A 403 -32.36 -1.63 -8.62
CA ASN A 403 -31.17 -2.17 -9.29
C ASN A 403 -30.76 -3.56 -8.79
N CYS A 404 -31.13 -3.95 -7.57
CA CYS A 404 -30.83 -5.26 -7.01
C CYS A 404 -31.95 -6.25 -7.35
N GLY A 405 -31.59 -7.49 -7.72
CA GLY A 405 -32.53 -8.53 -8.17
C GLY A 405 -33.70 -8.77 -7.20
N ASN A 406 -34.79 -9.33 -7.72
CA ASN A 406 -36.05 -9.60 -6.98
C ASN A 406 -35.90 -10.73 -5.93
N ASP A 407 -34.82 -10.76 -5.16
CA ASP A 407 -34.75 -11.63 -3.99
C ASP A 407 -35.64 -11.06 -2.87
N GLN A 408 -36.55 -11.89 -2.39
CA GLN A 408 -37.68 -11.44 -1.59
C GLN A 408 -37.26 -11.02 -0.17
N GLU A 409 -36.18 -11.58 0.38
CA GLU A 409 -35.66 -11.24 1.72
C GLU A 409 -34.93 -9.88 1.76
N SER A 410 -34.08 -9.61 0.77
CA SER A 410 -33.38 -8.32 0.65
C SER A 410 -34.37 -7.15 0.44
N HIS A 411 -35.40 -7.34 -0.39
CA HIS A 411 -36.43 -6.32 -0.65
C HIS A 411 -37.27 -5.98 0.59
N VAL A 412 -37.62 -6.98 1.41
CA VAL A 412 -38.32 -6.73 2.69
C VAL A 412 -37.46 -5.89 3.63
N SER A 413 -36.17 -6.22 3.74
CA SER A 413 -35.23 -5.51 4.60
C SER A 413 -35.08 -4.03 4.21
N PHE A 414 -35.05 -3.71 2.91
CA PHE A 414 -34.97 -2.32 2.44
C PHE A 414 -36.22 -1.51 2.80
N GLY A 415 -37.40 -2.13 2.70
CA GLY A 415 -38.66 -1.51 3.11
C GLY A 415 -38.72 -1.22 4.60
N ASP A 416 -38.23 -2.13 5.43
CA ASP A 416 -38.17 -1.94 6.88
C ASP A 416 -37.20 -0.83 7.27
N TYR A 417 -36.05 -0.73 6.60
CA TYR A 417 -35.11 0.38 6.82
C TYR A 417 -35.69 1.73 6.39
N ALA A 418 -36.37 1.80 5.24
CA ALA A 418 -37.02 3.02 4.79
C ALA A 418 -38.11 3.49 5.76
N ASP A 419 -38.91 2.55 6.30
CA ASP A 419 -39.95 2.86 7.28
C ASP A 419 -39.38 3.33 8.62
N LEU A 420 -38.29 2.70 9.08
CA LEU A 420 -37.57 3.12 10.28
C LEU A 420 -37.05 4.56 10.15
N LEU A 421 -36.37 4.87 9.05
CA LEU A 421 -35.85 6.22 8.77
C LEU A 421 -36.98 7.25 8.68
N TYR A 422 -38.03 6.93 7.93
CA TYR A 422 -39.19 7.79 7.77
C TYR A 422 -39.88 8.09 9.11
N THR A 423 -40.05 7.07 9.96
CA THR A 423 -40.65 7.23 11.29
C THR A 423 -39.78 8.08 12.22
N LYS A 424 -38.46 7.88 12.22
CA LYS A 424 -37.51 8.70 13.00
C LYS A 424 -37.53 10.15 12.54
N TRP A 425 -37.45 10.39 11.24
CA TRP A 425 -37.52 11.73 10.65
C TRP A 425 -38.81 12.46 11.03
N LYS A 426 -39.98 11.81 10.89
CA LYS A 426 -41.28 12.38 11.31
C LYS A 426 -41.26 12.82 12.77
N LYS A 427 -40.74 11.98 13.66
CA LYS A 427 -40.64 12.28 15.09
C LYS A 427 -39.74 13.49 15.34
N HIS A 428 -38.58 13.56 14.68
CA HIS A 428 -37.62 14.67 14.84
C HIS A 428 -38.16 15.99 14.28
N LYS A 429 -38.87 15.94 13.15
CA LYS A 429 -39.57 17.08 12.56
C LYS A 429 -40.63 17.65 13.50
N LEU A 430 -41.46 16.79 14.10
CA LEU A 430 -42.47 17.20 15.09
C LEU A 430 -41.86 17.82 16.35
N CYS A 431 -40.68 17.35 16.77
CA CYS A 431 -39.93 17.93 17.89
C CYS A 431 -39.18 19.22 17.54
N GLY A 432 -39.22 19.70 16.29
CA GLY A 432 -38.55 20.92 15.85
C GLY A 432 -37.02 20.83 15.85
N LYS A 433 -36.45 19.62 15.72
CA LYS A 433 -34.99 19.40 15.81
C LYS A 433 -34.19 19.85 14.58
N TYR A 434 -34.84 20.10 13.45
CA TYR A 434 -34.19 20.48 12.20
C TYR A 434 -34.18 22.00 11.98
N ALA A 435 -33.16 22.54 11.30
CA ALA A 435 -33.07 23.97 11.03
C ALA A 435 -34.23 24.47 10.13
N PRO A 436 -34.68 25.73 10.24
CA PRO A 436 -35.83 26.23 9.47
C PRO A 436 -35.57 26.51 7.98
N GLU A 437 -34.31 26.66 7.57
CA GLU A 437 -33.93 27.42 6.36
C GLU A 437 -34.07 26.64 5.03
N SER A 438 -34.35 25.32 5.05
CA SER A 438 -34.49 24.47 3.85
C SER A 438 -35.67 23.49 3.87
N ARG A 439 -36.57 23.58 4.88
CA ARG A 439 -37.57 22.53 5.21
C ARG A 439 -38.49 22.14 4.04
N ASP A 440 -39.06 23.10 3.32
CA ASP A 440 -40.17 22.81 2.40
C ASP A 440 -39.78 21.96 1.17
N GLN A 441 -38.55 22.11 0.67
CA GLN A 441 -38.07 21.36 -0.50
C GLN A 441 -37.62 19.95 -0.12
N ILE A 442 -36.81 19.83 0.95
CA ILE A 442 -36.30 18.55 1.43
C ILE A 442 -37.45 17.66 1.94
N ASP A 443 -38.42 18.24 2.64
CA ASP A 443 -39.65 17.54 3.06
C ASP A 443 -40.33 16.81 1.91
N SER A 444 -40.49 17.52 0.79
CA SER A 444 -41.22 17.05 -0.38
C SER A 444 -40.45 15.95 -1.11
N GLU A 445 -39.13 16.05 -1.15
CA GLU A 445 -38.24 15.02 -1.68
C GLU A 445 -38.28 13.75 -0.83
N ILE A 446 -38.22 13.88 0.50
CA ILE A 446 -38.34 12.74 1.42
C ILE A 446 -39.66 12.02 1.20
N TYR A 447 -40.79 12.74 1.18
CA TYR A 447 -42.10 12.14 0.90
C TYR A 447 -42.12 11.42 -0.47
N SER A 448 -41.59 12.05 -1.52
CA SER A 448 -41.54 11.47 -2.87
C SER A 448 -40.70 10.19 -2.92
N ASN A 449 -39.53 10.21 -2.28
CA ASN A 449 -38.59 9.09 -2.27
C ASN A 449 -39.15 7.91 -1.46
N VAL A 450 -39.70 8.16 -0.26
CA VAL A 450 -40.32 7.10 0.57
C VAL A 450 -41.53 6.48 -0.13
N LEU A 451 -42.42 7.30 -0.72
CA LEU A 451 -43.53 6.81 -1.53
C LEU A 451 -43.03 5.89 -2.64
N SER A 452 -41.94 6.27 -3.30
CA SER A 452 -41.36 5.48 -4.39
C SER A 452 -40.75 4.17 -3.92
N VAL A 453 -40.15 4.13 -2.72
CA VAL A 453 -39.63 2.88 -2.14
C VAL A 453 -40.79 1.91 -1.91
N PHE A 454 -41.83 2.32 -1.19
CA PHE A 454 -42.96 1.44 -0.88
C PHE A 454 -43.78 1.05 -2.11
N ASP A 455 -43.90 1.92 -3.11
CA ASP A 455 -44.51 1.59 -4.40
C ASP A 455 -43.72 0.51 -5.15
N THR A 456 -42.39 0.64 -5.17
CA THR A 456 -41.48 -0.35 -5.79
C THR A 456 -41.58 -1.70 -5.09
N LEU A 457 -41.74 -1.69 -3.76
CA LEU A 457 -41.93 -2.90 -2.94
C LEU A 457 -43.38 -3.41 -2.91
N HIS A 458 -44.30 -2.70 -3.58
CA HIS A 458 -45.74 -3.00 -3.58
C HIS A 458 -46.43 -3.02 -2.20
N ASP A 459 -45.90 -2.27 -1.22
CA ASP A 459 -46.48 -2.14 0.12
C ASP A 459 -47.58 -1.04 0.13
N LYS A 460 -48.80 -1.46 -0.21
CA LYS A 460 -49.96 -0.57 -0.34
C LYS A 460 -50.34 0.12 0.98
N GLU A 461 -50.13 -0.52 2.12
CA GLU A 461 -50.48 0.04 3.42
C GLU A 461 -49.57 1.22 3.77
N LYS A 462 -48.25 1.02 3.62
CA LYS A 462 -47.27 2.09 3.84
C LYS A 462 -47.41 3.23 2.84
N VAL A 463 -47.72 2.95 1.57
CA VAL A 463 -48.03 4.00 0.55
C VAL A 463 -49.20 4.88 1.01
N LEU A 464 -50.29 4.28 1.49
CA LEU A 464 -51.44 5.04 1.99
C LEU A 464 -51.11 5.83 3.26
N GLY A 465 -50.26 5.29 4.14
CA GLY A 465 -49.76 5.99 5.32
C GLY A 465 -49.02 7.27 4.97
N VAL A 466 -48.05 7.20 4.05
CA VAL A 466 -47.27 8.37 3.61
C VAL A 466 -48.17 9.39 2.91
N CYS A 467 -49.09 8.93 2.08
CA CYS A 467 -50.11 9.74 1.44
C CYS A 467 -50.94 10.56 2.46
N LYS A 468 -51.41 9.95 3.55
CA LYS A 468 -52.12 10.66 4.64
C LYS A 468 -51.22 11.70 5.31
N ASP A 469 -49.97 11.34 5.56
CA ASP A 469 -49.00 12.25 6.18
C ASP A 469 -48.76 13.50 5.31
N VAL A 470 -48.66 13.35 3.98
CA VAL A 470 -48.52 14.47 3.05
C VAL A 470 -49.71 15.44 3.14
N VAL A 471 -50.95 14.93 3.17
CA VAL A 471 -52.17 15.77 3.30
C VAL A 471 -52.17 16.54 4.60
N ASN A 472 -51.79 15.88 5.69
CA ASN A 472 -51.80 16.45 7.02
C ASN A 472 -50.57 17.33 7.29
N SER A 473 -49.61 17.36 6.38
CA SER A 473 -48.41 18.19 6.48
C SER A 473 -48.62 19.58 5.88
N ASN A 474 -47.85 20.55 6.38
CA ASN A 474 -47.72 21.86 5.77
C ASN A 474 -46.68 21.89 4.63
N ALA A 475 -46.17 20.75 4.18
CA ALA A 475 -45.13 20.68 3.15
C ALA A 475 -45.63 21.25 1.81
N LYS A 476 -44.71 21.89 1.08
CA LYS A 476 -44.99 22.47 -0.24
C LYS A 476 -45.05 21.36 -1.28
N ILE A 477 -46.24 21.06 -1.81
CA ILE A 477 -46.37 20.00 -2.80
C ILE A 477 -45.63 20.38 -4.09
N THR A 478 -44.52 19.71 -4.38
CA THR A 478 -43.74 19.92 -5.61
C THR A 478 -44.40 19.23 -6.80
N LYS A 479 -44.11 19.70 -8.02
CA LYS A 479 -44.61 19.08 -9.26
C LYS A 479 -44.25 17.59 -9.36
N GLU A 480 -43.08 17.22 -8.85
CA GLU A 480 -42.62 15.83 -8.82
C GLU A 480 -43.48 14.98 -7.87
N LEU A 481 -43.67 15.42 -6.63
CA LEU A 481 -44.55 14.76 -5.65
C LEU A 481 -45.99 14.64 -6.18
N CYS A 482 -46.53 15.70 -6.78
CA CYS A 482 -47.82 15.70 -7.48
C CYS A 482 -47.90 14.62 -8.55
N SER A 483 -46.91 14.58 -9.45
CA SER A 483 -46.88 13.61 -10.56
C SER A 483 -46.80 12.17 -10.06
N ARG A 484 -46.08 11.94 -8.96
CA ARG A 484 -45.93 10.62 -8.33
C ARG A 484 -47.24 10.14 -7.70
N ILE A 485 -47.93 11.02 -6.98
CA ILE A 485 -49.25 10.75 -6.42
C ILE A 485 -50.27 10.45 -7.53
N GLN A 486 -50.21 11.20 -8.64
CA GLN A 486 -51.07 10.96 -9.81
C GLN A 486 -50.77 9.62 -10.52
N SER A 487 -49.50 9.23 -10.65
CA SER A 487 -49.14 7.92 -11.22
C SER A 487 -49.63 6.77 -10.34
N LEU A 488 -49.47 6.92 -9.02
CA LEU A 488 -49.99 5.96 -8.04
C LEU A 488 -51.51 5.82 -8.16
N HIS A 489 -52.23 6.94 -8.26
CA HIS A 489 -53.68 6.95 -8.45
C HIS A 489 -54.08 6.19 -9.73
N THR A 490 -53.38 6.41 -10.85
CA THR A 490 -53.72 5.81 -12.15
C THR A 490 -53.49 4.29 -12.19
N VAL A 491 -52.44 3.80 -11.52
CA VAL A 491 -52.11 2.37 -11.42
C VAL A 491 -53.01 1.67 -10.40
N ASN A 492 -53.20 2.25 -9.21
CA ASN A 492 -53.99 1.66 -8.14
C ASN A 492 -55.51 1.67 -8.42
N LEU A 493 -56.04 2.66 -9.15
CA LEU A 493 -57.44 2.68 -9.57
C LEU A 493 -57.85 1.48 -10.44
N LYS A 494 -56.90 0.86 -11.17
CA LYS A 494 -57.17 -0.36 -11.94
C LYS A 494 -57.19 -1.61 -11.05
N SER A 495 -56.39 -1.65 -9.98
CA SER A 495 -56.30 -2.81 -9.07
C SER A 495 -57.29 -2.79 -7.89
N PHE A 496 -57.79 -1.63 -7.46
CA PHE A 496 -58.73 -1.53 -6.33
C PHE A 496 -60.21 -1.73 -6.70
N LYS A 497 -60.53 -1.88 -7.99
CA LYS A 497 -61.90 -2.22 -8.44
C LYS A 497 -62.32 -3.66 -8.08
N THR A 498 -61.42 -4.49 -7.54
CA THR A 498 -61.65 -5.92 -7.31
C THR A 498 -61.70 -6.35 -5.84
N GLU A 499 -61.49 -5.47 -4.85
CA GLU A 499 -61.53 -5.85 -3.42
C GLU A 499 -62.43 -4.96 -2.54
N PRO A 500 -63.09 -5.50 -1.48
CA PRO A 500 -64.16 -4.82 -0.73
C PRO A 500 -63.67 -3.82 0.33
N THR A 501 -62.37 -3.81 0.65
CA THR A 501 -61.70 -2.84 1.56
C THR A 501 -61.40 -1.48 0.91
N SER A 502 -61.87 -1.28 -0.33
CA SER A 502 -61.46 -0.20 -1.23
C SER A 502 -62.05 1.18 -0.93
N LEU A 503 -63.20 1.33 -0.25
CA LEU A 503 -63.91 2.62 -0.22
C LEU A 503 -63.18 3.74 0.55
N GLU A 504 -62.58 3.40 1.69
CA GLU A 504 -61.89 4.38 2.55
C GLU A 504 -60.55 4.80 1.91
N GLN A 505 -59.84 3.82 1.32
CA GLN A 505 -58.61 4.01 0.55
C GLN A 505 -58.84 4.86 -0.71
N TYR A 506 -59.97 4.66 -1.39
CA TYR A 506 -60.42 5.46 -2.53
C TYR A 506 -60.68 6.91 -2.11
N SER A 507 -61.39 7.12 -1.00
CA SER A 507 -61.70 8.47 -0.50
C SER A 507 -60.46 9.28 -0.11
N ILE A 508 -59.42 8.60 0.39
CA ILE A 508 -58.14 9.22 0.76
C ILE A 508 -57.37 9.64 -0.50
N LEU A 509 -57.27 8.76 -1.48
CA LEU A 509 -56.61 9.02 -2.77
C LEU A 509 -57.34 10.13 -3.57
N GLU A 510 -58.66 10.14 -3.56
CA GLU A 510 -59.49 11.15 -4.23
C GLU A 510 -59.42 12.51 -3.51
N ARG A 511 -59.37 12.52 -2.16
CA ARG A 511 -59.06 13.72 -1.37
C ARG A 511 -57.63 14.22 -1.62
N LEU A 512 -56.66 13.34 -1.78
CA LEU A 512 -55.27 13.68 -2.11
C LEU A 512 -55.17 14.35 -3.47
N VAL A 513 -55.77 13.76 -4.50
CA VAL A 513 -55.79 14.34 -5.84
C VAL A 513 -56.52 15.69 -5.81
N SER A 514 -57.64 15.79 -5.09
CA SER A 514 -58.38 17.06 -4.93
C SER A 514 -57.59 18.13 -4.16
N PHE A 515 -56.85 17.74 -3.12
CA PHE A 515 -56.02 18.63 -2.31
C PHE A 515 -54.76 19.10 -3.07
N VAL A 516 -54.14 18.20 -3.82
CA VAL A 516 -53.04 18.50 -4.76
C VAL A 516 -53.50 19.48 -5.84
N LEU A 517 -54.73 19.32 -6.37
CA LEU A 517 -55.33 20.21 -7.35
C LEU A 517 -55.83 21.55 -6.77
N GLN A 518 -55.92 21.69 -5.43
CA GLN A 518 -56.33 22.93 -4.76
C GLN A 518 -55.16 23.79 -4.28
N LYS A 519 -53.98 23.20 -4.06
CA LYS A 519 -52.75 23.91 -3.67
C LYS A 519 -51.88 24.36 -4.87
N HIS A 520 -52.26 23.96 -6.08
CA HIS A 520 -51.80 24.49 -7.37
C HIS A 520 -52.94 25.22 -8.06
#